data_AF-A0A851CEN2-F1
#
_entry.id   AF-A0A851CEN2-F1
#
_cell.length_a   1.000
_cell.length_b   1.000
_cell.length_c   1.000
_cell.angle_alpha   90.00
_cell.angle_beta   90.00
_cell.angle_gamma   90.00
#
_symmetry.space_group_name_H-M   'P 1'
#
loop_
_entity.id
_entity.type
_entity.pdbx_description
1 polymer ?
#
loop_
_entity_poly.entity_id
_entity_poly.type
_entity_poly.pdbx_seq_one_letter_code
_entity_poly.pdbx_strand_id
1 'polypeptide(L)' 'LTYTATNFMPPNGKDVISVNPKTGEIYLTGALDFEEVNIFDFRIEARDEGTPPLSGH' A
#
# COMPACT_ATOMS: atom_id res chain seq x y z
N LEU A 1 3.24 7.56 13.55
CA LEU A 1 3.38 7.45 12.08
C LEU A 1 2.83 6.10 11.68
N THR A 2 1.84 6.10 10.80
CA THR A 2 1.15 4.90 10.33
C THR A 2 1.12 4.93 8.81
N TYR A 3 1.60 3.85 8.19
CA TYR A 3 1.61 3.67 6.74
C TYR A 3 0.38 2.91 6.27
N THR A 4 -0.27 3.37 5.21
CA THR A 4 -1.41 2.70 4.59
C THR A 4 -1.23 2.67 3.08
N ALA A 5 -1.60 1.55 2.44
CA ALA A 5 -1.64 1.44 1.00
C ALA A 5 -3.08 1.67 0.50
N THR A 6 -3.27 2.60 -0.43
CA THR A 6 -4.56 3.05 -0.96
C THR A 6 -4.54 3.08 -2.49
N ASN A 7 -5.71 3.29 -3.11
CA ASN A 7 -5.83 3.49 -4.56
C ASN A 7 -5.26 2.37 -5.45
N PHE A 8 -5.40 1.10 -5.03
CA PHE A 8 -4.97 -0.04 -5.84
C PHE A 8 -5.69 -0.11 -7.19
N MET A 9 -4.89 -0.18 -8.26
CA MET A 9 -5.33 -0.37 -9.63
C MET A 9 -4.37 -1.36 -10.33
N PRO A 10 -4.83 -2.56 -10.70
CA PRO A 10 -6.18 -3.09 -10.49
C PRO A 10 -6.53 -3.37 -9.01
N PRO A 11 -7.84 -3.43 -8.65
CA PRO A 11 -8.27 -3.56 -7.25
C PRO A 11 -7.84 -4.84 -6.53
N ASN A 12 -7.52 -5.91 -7.26
CA ASN A 12 -6.99 -7.16 -6.72
C ASN A 12 -5.55 -7.00 -6.20
N GLY A 13 -4.86 -5.90 -6.51
CA GLY A 13 -3.54 -5.60 -5.95
C GLY A 13 -3.52 -5.58 -4.42
N LYS A 14 -4.62 -5.17 -3.78
CA LYS A 14 -4.76 -5.17 -2.31
C LYS A 14 -4.75 -6.57 -1.67
N ASP A 15 -4.99 -7.61 -2.47
CA ASP A 15 -5.06 -8.99 -2.00
C ASP A 15 -3.66 -9.66 -2.03
N VAL A 16 -2.75 -9.13 -2.85
CA VAL A 16 -1.40 -9.67 -3.07
C VAL A 16 -0.27 -8.75 -2.60
N ILE A 17 -0.54 -7.48 -2.34
CA ILE A 17 0.42 -6.48 -1.86
C ILE A 17 -0.06 -5.89 -0.54
N SER A 18 0.85 -5.82 0.44
CA SER A 18 0.58 -5.21 1.74
C SER A 18 1.73 -4.33 2.20
N VAL A 19 1.44 -3.40 3.10
CA VAL A 19 2.43 -2.51 3.73
C VAL A 19 2.40 -2.70 5.23
N ASN A 20 3.58 -2.77 5.86
CA ASN A 20 3.70 -2.78 7.30
C ASN A 20 3.35 -1.39 7.84
N PRO A 21 2.30 -1.25 8.67
CA PRO A 21 1.84 0.06 9.11
C PRO A 21 2.85 0.78 10.01
N LYS A 22 3.83 0.08 10.60
CA LYS A 22 4.85 0.67 11.49
C LYS A 22 6.15 1.01 10.76
N THR A 23 6.59 0.16 9.84
CA THR A 23 7.89 0.31 9.17
C THR A 23 7.79 0.87 7.76
N GLY A 24 6.61 0.81 7.14
CA GLY A 24 6.43 1.16 5.73
C GLY A 24 6.97 0.11 4.75
N GLU A 25 7.45 -1.04 5.23
CA GLU A 25 7.93 -2.13 4.37
C GLU A 25 6.78 -2.70 3.55
N ILE A 26 7.00 -2.81 2.25
CA ILE A 26 6.04 -3.38 1.30
C ILE A 26 6.42 -4.84 1.06
N TYR A 27 5.44 -5.74 1.15
CA TYR A 27 5.65 -7.16 0.94
C TYR A 27 4.47 -7.78 0.18
N LEU A 28 4.75 -8.92 -0.44
CA LEU A 28 3.74 -9.71 -1.12
C LEU A 28 3.06 -10.67 -0.14
N THR A 29 1.74 -10.76 -0.23
CA THR A 29 0.90 -11.72 0.50
C THR A 29 0.47 -12.89 -0.38
N GLY A 30 0.71 -12.80 -1.69
CA GLY A 30 0.39 -13.84 -2.68
C GLY A 30 1.37 -13.82 -3.85
N ALA A 31 1.17 -14.75 -4.79
CA ALA A 31 1.95 -14.81 -6.02
C ALA A 31 1.51 -13.71 -7.00
N LEU A 32 2.46 -13.23 -7.80
CA LEU A 32 2.18 -12.34 -8.92
C LEU A 32 2.24 -13.15 -10.21
N ASP A 33 1.22 -13.02 -11.05
CA ASP A 33 1.18 -13.58 -12.38
C ASP A 33 1.15 -12.45 -13.42
N PHE A 34 2.17 -12.42 -14.28
CA PHE A 34 2.31 -11.39 -15.31
C PHE A 34 1.24 -11.51 -16.41
N GLU A 35 0.73 -12.71 -16.67
CA GLU A 35 -0.33 -12.95 -17.66
C GLU A 35 -1.68 -12.44 -17.16
N GLU A 36 -1.87 -12.37 -15.84
CA GLU A 36 -3.06 -11.82 -15.18
C GLU A 36 -2.97 -10.29 -15.02
N VAL A 37 -1.88 -9.80 -14.42
CA VAL A 37 -1.65 -8.37 -14.18
C VAL A 37 -0.18 -8.04 -14.39
N ASN A 38 0.09 -7.17 -15.35
CA ASN A 38 1.44 -6.72 -15.67
C ASN A 38 1.87 -5.47 -14.88
N ILE A 39 0.93 -4.68 -14.36
CA ILE A 39 1.20 -3.44 -13.61
C ILE A 39 0.21 -3.31 -12.44
N PHE A 40 0.74 -3.02 -11.26
CA PHE A 40 -0.03 -2.58 -10.11
C PHE A 40 0.37 -1.15 -9.77
N ASP A 41 -0.59 -0.23 -9.84
CA ASP A 41 -0.48 1.12 -9.35
C ASP A 41 -1.20 1.25 -8.02
N PHE A 42 -0.55 1.82 -7.02
CA PHE A 42 -1.13 2.11 -5.72
C PHE A 42 -0.37 3.25 -5.04
N ARG A 43 -0.95 3.80 -3.99
CA ARG A 43 -0.40 4.91 -3.23
C ARG A 43 -0.05 4.48 -1.82
N ILE A 44 1.07 4.98 -1.31
CA ILE A 44 1.40 4.88 0.11
C ILE A 44 1.09 6.22 0.78
N GLU A 45 0.39 6.18 1.90
CA GLU A 45 0.11 7.33 2.74
C GLU A 45 0.77 7.14 4.10
N ALA A 46 1.53 8.14 4.54
CA ALA A 46 2.09 8.19 5.89
C ALA A 46 1.32 9.22 6.72
N ARG A 47 0.72 8.78 7.83
CA ARG A 47 -0.06 9.62 8.75
C ARG A 47 0.61 9.69 10.12
N ASP A 48 0.87 10.89 10.64
CA ASP A 48 1.37 11.04 12.00
C ASP A 48 0.25 10.94 13.06
N GLU A 49 0.63 10.88 14.34
CA GLU A 49 -0.31 10.86 15.47
C GLU A 49 -0.48 12.26 16.09
N GLY A 50 -0.14 13.31 15.33
CA GLY A 50 -0.28 14.69 15.77
C GLY A 50 -1.74 15.10 15.93
N THR A 51 -1.98 16.22 16.61
CA THR A 51 -3.30 16.85 16.70
C THR A 51 -3.20 18.31 16.22
N PRO A 52 -3.66 18.65 15.00
CA PRO A 52 -4.21 17.76 13.99
C PRO A 52 -3.13 16.87 13.34
N PRO A 53 -3.51 15.69 12.82
CA PRO A 53 -2.55 14.80 12.18
C PRO A 53 -2.17 15.32 10.79
N LEU A 54 -0.89 15.25 10.43
CA LEU A 54 -0.40 15.54 9.09
C LEU A 54 -0.30 14.25 8.27
N SER A 55 -0.56 14.38 6.97
CA SER A 55 -0.45 13.31 5.98
C SER A 55 0.48 13.73 4.83
N GLY A 56 1.42 12.87 4.46
CA GLY A 56 2.32 13.05 3.30
C GLY A 56 2.02 12.05 2.18
N HIS A 57 2.28 12.44 0.92
CA HIS A 57 2.14 11.61 -0.28
C HIS A 57 3.51 11.18 -0.82
#